data_AF-A0A7I7SC09-F1
#
_entry.id   AF-A0A7I7SC09-F1
#
_cell.length_a   1.000
_cell.length_b   1.000
_cell.length_c   1.000
_cell.angle_alpha   90.00
_cell.angle_beta   90.00
_cell.angle_gamma   90.00
#
_symmetry.space_group_name_H-M   'P 1'
#
loop_
_entity.id
_entity.type
_entity.pdbx_description
1 polymer ?
#
loop_
_entity_poly.entity_id
_entity_poly.type
_entity_poly.pdbx_seq_one_letter_code
_entity_poly.pdbx_strand_id
1 'polypeptide(L)' 'MPSVNVYRFGEFGSCDVHGREVSEADAAAVLESETTGSERRLGRKRVPHEEPGIGRGFKVGTNLDAAYELILVEKY' A
#
# COMPACT_ATOMS: atom_id res chain seq x y z
N MET A 1 10.04 -7.57 12.54
CA MET A 1 9.15 -8.43 11.72
C MET A 1 8.63 -7.56 10.60
N PRO A 2 8.40 -8.08 9.38
CA PRO A 2 7.86 -7.22 8.32
C PRO A 2 6.47 -6.73 8.71
N SER A 3 6.15 -5.50 8.32
CA SER A 3 4.81 -4.94 8.42
C SER A 3 4.25 -4.70 7.03
N VAL A 4 2.95 -4.94 6.86
CA VAL A 4 2.23 -4.45 5.68
C VAL A 4 1.49 -3.20 6.09
N ASN A 5 1.89 -2.07 5.49
CA ASN A 5 1.30 -0.76 5.71
C ASN A 5 0.56 -0.30 4.46
N VAL A 6 -0.60 0.29 4.66
CA VAL A 6 -1.44 0.91 3.63
C VAL A 6 -1.53 2.40 3.95
N TYR A 7 -0.85 3.18 3.12
CA TYR A 7 -0.86 4.63 3.13
C TYR A 7 -1.98 5.12 2.22
N ARG A 8 -2.94 5.87 2.78
CA ARG A 8 -4.02 6.48 2.03
C ARG A 8 -3.77 7.96 1.88
N PHE A 9 -3.77 8.45 0.66
CA PHE A 9 -3.59 9.86 0.32
C PHE A 9 -4.91 10.42 -0.20
N GLY A 10 -5.34 11.56 0.32
CA GLY A 10 -6.56 12.26 -0.07
C GLY A 10 -6.33 13.59 -0.79
N GLU A 11 -7.43 14.22 -1.22
CA GLU A 11 -7.46 15.34 -2.17
C GLU A 11 -6.78 16.62 -1.65
N PHE A 12 -6.59 16.72 -0.33
CA PHE A 12 -6.01 17.88 0.35
C PHE A 12 -4.64 17.60 0.99
N GLY A 13 -3.95 16.56 0.54
CA GLY A 13 -2.64 16.17 1.08
C GLY A 13 -2.72 15.48 2.45
N SER A 14 -3.91 15.06 2.88
CA SER A 14 -4.06 14.19 4.05
C SER A 14 -3.45 12.83 3.76
N CYS A 15 -2.71 12.30 4.74
CA CYS A 15 -2.14 10.96 4.69
C CYS A 15 -2.52 10.20 5.95
N ASP A 16 -3.24 9.09 5.79
CA ASP A 16 -3.59 8.17 6.87
C ASP A 16 -2.88 6.83 6.64
N VAL A 17 -2.30 6.28 7.70
CA VAL A 17 -1.57 5.01 7.62
C VAL A 17 -2.23 4.02 8.55
N HIS A 18 -2.45 2.82 8.03
CA HIS A 18 -2.77 1.66 8.86
C HIS A 18 -1.93 0.50 8.40
N GLY A 19 -1.46 -0.29 9.36
CA GLY A 19 -0.71 -1.48 9.05
C GLY A 19 -0.81 -2.52 10.13
N ARG A 20 -0.27 -3.69 9.81
CA ARG A 20 -0.17 -4.82 10.71
C ARG A 20 1.18 -5.50 10.55
N GLU A 21 1.74 -5.94 11.66
CA GLU A 21 2.87 -6.85 11.66
C GLU A 21 2.43 -8.21 11.14
N VAL A 22 3.27 -8.82 10.32
CA VAL A 22 3.00 -10.10 9.68
C VAL A 22 4.24 -10.99 9.74
N SER A 23 4.03 -12.29 9.61
CA SER A 23 5.13 -13.21 9.36
C SER A 23 5.71 -12.98 7.97
N GLU A 24 6.98 -13.33 7.73
CA GLU A 24 7.56 -13.26 6.39
C GLU A 24 6.80 -14.14 5.38
N ALA A 25 6.28 -15.28 5.83
CA ALA A 25 5.50 -16.19 5.00
C ALA A 25 4.15 -15.59 4.56
N ASP A 26 3.51 -14.80 5.44
CA ASP A 26 2.20 -14.22 5.20
C ASP A 26 2.28 -12.85 4.50
N ALA A 27 3.43 -12.19 4.52
CA ALA A 27 3.59 -10.82 4.01
C ALA A 27 3.15 -10.66 2.56
N ALA A 28 3.46 -11.62 1.69
CA ALA A 28 3.05 -11.59 0.29
C ALA A 28 1.53 -11.76 0.12
N ALA A 29 0.91 -12.66 0.88
CA ALA A 29 -0.53 -12.90 0.82
C ALA A 29 -1.32 -11.70 1.38
N VAL A 30 -0.82 -11.08 2.45
CA VAL A 30 -1.39 -9.87 3.04
C VAL A 30 -1.26 -8.69 2.09
N LEU A 31 -0.07 -8.47 1.51
CA LEU A 31 0.16 -7.43 0.49
C LEU A 31 -0.85 -7.55 -0.66
N GLU A 32 -1.04 -8.76 -1.20
CA GLU A 32 -1.97 -9.01 -2.29
C GLU A 32 -3.43 -8.73 -1.90
N SER A 33 -3.82 -9.16 -0.69
CA SER A 33 -5.17 -8.94 -0.16
C SER A 33 -5.48 -7.44 0.01
N GLU A 34 -4.58 -6.69 0.63
CA GLU A 34 -4.74 -5.24 0.81
C GLU A 34 -4.80 -4.53 -0.54
N THR A 35 -3.87 -4.88 -1.45
CA THR A 35 -3.81 -4.28 -2.79
C THR A 35 -5.09 -4.53 -3.58
N THR A 36 -5.62 -5.75 -3.56
CA THR A 36 -6.89 -6.08 -4.23
C THR A 36 -8.07 -5.32 -3.61
N GLY A 37 -8.07 -5.14 -2.29
CA GLY A 37 -9.05 -4.31 -1.59
C GLY A 37 -9.00 -2.85 -2.04
N SER A 38 -7.80 -2.30 -2.17
CA SER A 38 -7.54 -0.95 -2.69
C SER A 38 -7.99 -0.78 -4.14
N GLU A 39 -7.68 -1.75 -5.01
CA GLU A 39 -8.11 -1.75 -6.41
C GLU A 39 -9.65 -1.69 -6.52
N ARG A 40 -10.36 -2.48 -5.71
CA ARG A 40 -11.83 -2.47 -5.67
C ARG A 40 -12.39 -1.17 -5.11
N ARG A 41 -11.79 -0.64 -4.03
CA ARG A 41 -12.26 0.59 -3.35
C ARG A 41 -12.11 1.82 -4.23
N LEU A 42 -10.98 1.93 -4.92
CA LEU A 42 -10.64 3.09 -5.75
C LEU A 42 -11.09 2.94 -7.21
N GLY A 43 -11.46 1.73 -7.65
CA GLY A 43 -11.76 1.45 -9.06
C GLY A 43 -10.54 1.59 -9.97
N ARG A 44 -9.33 1.43 -9.43
CA ARG A 44 -8.06 1.62 -10.13
C ARG A 44 -7.22 0.35 -10.13
N LYS A 45 -6.19 0.33 -10.97
CA LYS A 45 -5.22 -0.75 -11.04
C LYS A 45 -3.96 -0.42 -10.26
N ARG A 46 -3.36 -1.47 -9.70
CA ARG A 46 -2.05 -1.39 -9.04
C ARG A 46 -0.94 -1.13 -10.07
N VAL A 47 0.12 -0.51 -9.59
CA VAL A 47 1.41 -0.37 -10.27
C VAL A 47 2.50 -0.79 -9.27
N PRO A 48 3.50 -1.59 -9.68
CA PRO A 48 4.63 -1.92 -8.81
C PRO A 48 5.29 -0.64 -8.28
N HIS A 49 5.60 -0.64 -6.99
CA HIS A 49 6.26 0.49 -6.34
C HIS A 49 7.31 -0.01 -5.36
N GLU A 50 8.49 0.60 -5.41
CA GLU A 50 9.61 0.30 -4.53
C GLU A 50 10.17 1.63 -4.02
N GLU A 51 10.24 1.74 -2.69
CA GLU A 51 10.72 2.94 -2.01
C GLU A 51 12.03 2.60 -1.28
N PRO A 52 13.17 3.14 -1.73
CA PRO A 52 14.47 2.82 -1.16
C PRO A 52 14.51 3.12 0.35
N GLY A 53 14.75 2.08 1.16
CA GLY A 53 14.88 2.21 2.62
C GLY A 53 13.57 2.07 3.41
N ILE A 54 12.42 1.97 2.75
CA ILE A 54 11.13 1.72 3.42
C ILE A 54 10.67 0.29 3.11
N GLY A 55 10.43 -0.01 1.84
CA GLY A 55 9.84 -1.28 1.46
C GLY A 55 9.45 -1.37 -0.01
N ARG A 56 8.76 -2.46 -0.34
CA ARG A 56 8.26 -2.71 -1.70
C ARG A 56 6.81 -3.14 -1.66
N GLY A 57 6.07 -2.83 -2.71
CA GLY A 57 4.71 -3.28 -2.87
C GLY A 57 4.05 -2.64 -4.09
N PHE A 58 2.92 -1.99 -3.87
CA PHE A 58 2.06 -1.52 -4.95
C PHE A 58 1.47 -0.15 -4.65
N LYS A 59 1.38 0.67 -5.69
CA LYS A 59 0.60 1.91 -5.70
C LYS A 59 -0.69 1.68 -6.47
N VAL A 60 -1.84 2.03 -5.88
CA VAL A 60 -3.15 1.96 -6.55
C VAL A 60 -3.64 3.37 -6.81
N GLY A 61 -3.64 3.76 -8.08
CA GLY A 61 -3.80 5.16 -8.51
C GLY A 61 -2.49 5.93 -8.60
N THR A 62 -2.62 7.23 -8.80
CA THR A 62 -1.55 8.17 -9.11
C THR A 62 -1.65 9.40 -8.22
N ASN A 63 -0.57 10.19 -8.14
CA ASN A 63 -0.57 11.47 -7.44
C ASN A 63 -1.44 12.56 -8.12
N LEU A 64 -1.97 12.29 -9.32
CA LEU A 64 -2.93 13.16 -10.00
C LEU A 64 -4.37 12.86 -9.57
N ASP A 65 -4.57 11.74 -8.89
CA ASP A 65 -5.88 11.33 -8.42
C ASP A 65 -6.24 12.04 -7.12
N ALA A 66 -7.52 12.41 -6.99
CA ALA A 66 -8.09 12.94 -5.75
C ALA A 66 -7.86 12.04 -4.52
N ALA A 67 -7.67 10.74 -4.74
CA ALA A 67 -7.19 9.83 -3.71
C ALA A 67 -6.34 8.74 -4.33
N TYR A 68 -5.26 8.32 -3.68
CA TYR A 68 -4.50 7.13 -4.07
C TYR A 68 -4.02 6.38 -2.84
N GLU A 69 -3.73 5.10 -3.01
CA GLU A 69 -3.21 4.26 -1.92
C GLU A 69 -1.84 3.70 -2.29
N LEU A 70 -0.96 3.59 -1.30
CA LEU A 70 0.32 2.92 -1.41
C LEU A 70 0.37 1.80 -0.36
N ILE A 71 0.61 0.58 -0.82
CA ILE A 71 0.65 -0.62 0.02
C ILE A 71 2.09 -1.16 -0.03
N LEU A 72 2.76 -1.17 1.11
CA LEU A 72 4.16 -1.57 1.23
C LEU A 72 4.32 -2.72 2.21
N VAL A 73 5.18 -3.67 1.85
CA VAL A 73 5.85 -4.55 2.82
C VAL A 73 7.10 -3.81 3.27
N GLU A 74 7.06 -3.30 4.50
CA GLU A 74 8.19 -2.66 5.16
C GLU A 74 9.06 -3.69 5.86
N LYS A 75 10.37 -3.46 5.81
CA LYS A 75 11.38 -4.40 6.32
C LYS A 75 11.91 -4.05 7.72
N TYR A 76 11.44 -2.95 8.32
CA TYR A 76 11.95 -2.41 9.58
C TYR A 76 10.86 -2.41 10.64
#